data_AF-A0A0R2D0F2-F1
#
_entry.id   AF-A0A0R2D0F2-F1
#
_cell.length_a   1.000
_cell.length_b   1.000
_cell.length_c   1.000
_cell.angle_alpha   90.00
_cell.angle_beta   90.00
_cell.angle_gamma   90.00
#
_symmetry.space_group_name_H-M   'P 1'
#
loop_
_entity.id
_entity.type
_entity.pdbx_description
1 polymer ?
#
loop_
_entity_poly.entity_id
_entity_poly.type
_entity_poly.pdbx_seq_one_letter_code
_entity_poly.pdbx_strand_id
1 'polypeptide(L)'
;MAYHFESMAEKINNDSSERISIYCDYYSINQQELEKDNMVAEYVEAHRHILDELINGYKEMGPLNKKICDEFIGCDCETEYENKDRGVI
;
A
#
# COMPACT_ATOMS: atom_id res chain seq x y z
N MET A 1 -17.56 23.83 -28.67
CA MET A 1 -16.65 23.63 -27.53
C MET A 1 -16.30 22.15 -27.52
N ALA A 2 -15.06 21.80 -27.87
CA ALA A 2 -14.60 20.43 -27.70
C ALA A 2 -14.45 20.20 -26.19
N TYR A 3 -15.25 19.31 -25.63
CA TYR A 3 -15.02 18.81 -24.27
C TYR A 3 -13.74 18.00 -24.35
N HIS A 4 -12.66 18.50 -23.75
CA HIS A 4 -11.46 17.71 -23.58
C HIS A 4 -11.79 16.67 -22.52
N PHE A 5 -12.13 15.45 -22.94
CA PHE A 5 -12.19 14.31 -22.03
C PHE A 5 -10.74 13.99 -21.68
N GLU A 6 -10.27 14.52 -20.56
CA GLU A 6 -8.95 14.20 -20.03
C GLU A 6 -8.93 12.72 -19.68
N SER A 7 -7.93 12.00 -20.17
CA SER A 7 -7.79 10.56 -19.90
C SER A 7 -7.57 10.35 -18.40
N MET A 8 -8.20 9.35 -17.78
CA MET A 8 -7.92 9.07 -16.36
C MET A 8 -6.48 8.62 -16.15
N ALA A 9 -5.87 8.00 -17.17
CA ALA A 9 -4.43 7.73 -17.15
C ALA A 9 -3.60 9.02 -17.09
N GLU A 10 -3.99 10.09 -17.78
CA GLU A 10 -3.31 11.40 -17.68
C GLU A 10 -3.47 12.02 -16.30
N LYS A 11 -4.66 11.91 -15.70
CA LYS A 11 -4.93 12.40 -14.35
C LYS A 11 -4.09 11.68 -13.29
N ILE A 12 -4.00 10.35 -13.36
CA ILE A 12 -3.16 9.55 -12.47
C ILE A 12 -1.66 9.80 -12.71
N ASN A 13 -1.24 10.01 -13.95
CA ASN A 13 0.15 10.32 -14.26
C ASN A 13 0.62 11.68 -13.72
N ASN A 14 -0.30 12.57 -13.34
CA ASN A 14 0.03 13.82 -12.66
C ASN A 14 0.31 13.64 -11.16
N ASP A 15 0.06 12.47 -10.58
CA ASP A 15 0.48 12.16 -9.22
C ASP A 15 2.00 11.96 -9.12
N SER A 16 2.53 12.07 -7.90
CA SER A 16 3.94 11.77 -7.64
C SER A 16 4.28 10.32 -8.01
N SER A 17 5.49 10.08 -8.54
CA SER A 17 5.99 8.74 -8.87
C SER A 17 5.89 7.74 -7.69
N GLU A 18 6.03 8.21 -6.46
CA GLU A 18 5.87 7.40 -5.25
C GLU A 18 4.42 6.91 -5.08
N ARG A 19 3.43 7.80 -5.21
CA ARG A 19 2.00 7.42 -5.19
C ARG A 19 1.66 6.41 -6.30
N ILE A 20 2.16 6.63 -7.52
CA ILE A 20 1.93 5.72 -8.63
C ILE A 20 2.45 4.32 -8.29
N SER A 21 3.66 4.21 -7.73
CA SER A 21 4.21 2.91 -7.31
C SER A 21 3.34 2.24 -6.23
N ILE A 22 2.85 3.01 -5.26
CA ILE A 22 1.99 2.48 -4.19
C ILE A 22 0.66 1.97 -4.74
N TYR A 23 0.05 2.67 -5.69
CA TYR A 23 -1.18 2.19 -6.36
C TYR A 23 -0.91 0.92 -7.17
N CYS A 24 0.19 0.87 -7.92
CA CYS A 24 0.59 -0.32 -8.67
C CYS A 24 0.76 -1.53 -7.74
N ASP A 25 1.48 -1.36 -6.64
CA ASP A 25 1.71 -2.43 -5.66
C ASP A 25 0.40 -2.89 -5.01
N TYR A 26 -0.44 -1.95 -4.57
CA TYR A 26 -1.69 -2.27 -3.87
C TYR A 26 -2.71 -3.00 -4.75
N TYR A 27 -2.90 -2.52 -6.00
CA TYR A 27 -3.84 -3.13 -6.94
C TYR A 27 -3.23 -4.29 -7.73
N SER A 28 -1.95 -4.63 -7.51
CA SER A 28 -1.22 -5.67 -8.23
C SER A 28 -1.24 -5.48 -9.75
N ILE A 29 -1.07 -4.23 -10.18
CA ILE A 29 -1.01 -3.82 -11.59
C ILE A 29 0.37 -3.24 -11.88
N ASN A 30 0.82 -3.32 -13.12
CA ASN A 30 2.05 -2.62 -13.50
C ASN A 30 1.77 -1.20 -14.02
N GLN A 31 2.79 -0.36 -14.01
CA GLN A 31 2.65 1.03 -14.43
C GLN A 31 2.23 1.17 -15.91
N GLN A 32 2.65 0.26 -16.79
CA GLN A 32 2.25 0.33 -18.20
C GLN A 32 0.76 0.04 -18.40
N GLU A 33 0.16 -0.85 -17.61
CA GLU A 33 -1.29 -1.09 -17.62
C GLU A 33 -2.03 0.16 -17.15
N LEU A 34 -1.56 0.79 -16.09
CA LEU A 34 -2.14 2.03 -15.57
C LEU A 34 -2.09 3.20 -16.57
N GLU A 35 -1.01 3.29 -17.35
CA GLU A 35 -0.80 4.34 -18.36
C GLU A 35 -1.57 4.11 -19.66
N LYS A 36 -1.79 2.85 -20.05
CA LYS A 36 -2.31 2.48 -21.38
C LYS A 36 -3.76 1.99 -21.36
N ASP A 37 -4.24 1.48 -20.24
CA ASP A 37 -5.60 1.00 -20.07
C ASP A 37 -6.43 1.99 -19.25
N ASN A 38 -7.30 2.73 -19.93
CA ASN A 38 -8.14 3.73 -19.28
C ASN A 38 -9.17 3.11 -18.33
N MET A 39 -9.58 1.84 -18.50
CA MET A 39 -10.46 1.17 -17.54
C MET A 39 -9.73 0.85 -16.24
N VAL A 40 -8.46 0.45 -16.33
CA VAL A 40 -7.60 0.26 -15.15
C VAL A 40 -7.39 1.59 -14.42
N ALA A 41 -7.08 2.66 -15.16
CA ALA A 41 -6.92 3.99 -14.58
C ALA A 41 -8.21 4.50 -13.91
N GLU A 42 -9.37 4.35 -14.56
CA GLU A 42 -10.66 4.68 -13.96
C GLU A 42 -10.94 3.90 -12.68
N TYR A 43 -10.64 2.60 -12.67
CA TYR A 43 -10.81 1.77 -11.49
C TYR A 43 -9.92 2.24 -10.33
N VAL A 44 -8.64 2.48 -10.58
CA VAL A 44 -7.70 2.96 -9.56
C VAL A 44 -8.14 4.32 -9.02
N GLU A 45 -8.47 5.28 -9.87
CA GLU A 45 -8.92 6.61 -9.44
C GLU A 45 -10.20 6.54 -8.59
N ALA A 46 -11.18 5.71 -8.98
CA ALA A 46 -12.42 5.55 -8.23
C ALA A 46 -12.20 4.96 -6.83
N HIS A 47 -11.18 4.11 -6.66
CA HIS A 47 -10.93 3.37 -5.42
C HIS A 47 -9.76 3.90 -4.60
N ARG A 48 -8.98 4.88 -5.10
CA ARG A 48 -7.76 5.37 -4.42
C ARG A 48 -7.99 5.83 -2.99
N HIS A 49 -9.19 6.34 -2.69
CA HIS A 49 -9.58 6.78 -1.35
C HIS A 49 -9.48 5.66 -0.31
N ILE A 50 -9.72 4.39 -0.71
CA ILE A 50 -9.61 3.22 0.16
C ILE A 50 -8.15 3.05 0.63
N LEU A 51 -7.19 3.21 -0.29
CA LEU A 51 -5.77 3.13 0.04
C LEU A 51 -5.31 4.33 0.86
N ASP A 52 -5.81 5.54 0.56
CA ASP A 52 -5.52 6.73 1.34
C ASP A 52 -6.02 6.57 2.80
N GLU A 53 -7.22 6.01 3.00
CA GLU A 53 -7.75 5.69 4.34
C GLU A 53 -6.90 4.66 5.07
N LEU A 54 -6.44 3.61 4.38
CA LEU A 54 -5.55 2.60 4.95
C LEU A 54 -4.22 3.21 5.41
N ILE A 55 -3.59 4.04 4.56
CA ILE A 55 -2.34 4.74 4.87
C ILE A 55 -2.54 5.65 6.08
N ASN A 56 -3.64 6.40 6.12
CA ASN A 56 -3.93 7.30 7.23
C ASN A 56 -4.17 6.52 8.54
N GLY A 57 -4.93 5.43 8.50
CA GLY A 57 -5.14 4.57 9.66
C GLY A 57 -3.84 4.01 10.23
N TYR A 58 -2.92 3.54 9.37
CA TYR A 58 -1.60 3.10 9.82
C TYR A 58 -0.73 4.23 10.38
N LYS A 59 -0.83 5.45 9.83
CA LYS A 59 -0.12 6.62 10.38
C LYS A 59 -0.63 6.99 11.77
N GLU A 60 -1.94 7.01 11.96
CA GLU A 60 -2.58 7.31 13.23
C GLU A 60 -2.24 6.25 14.30
N MET A 61 -2.28 4.98 13.91
CA MET A 61 -1.99 3.85 14.81
C MET A 61 -0.49 3.61 14.99
N GLY A 62 0.37 4.18 14.16
CA GLY A 62 1.81 3.95 14.12
C GLY A 62 2.51 4.04 15.50
N PRO A 63 2.30 5.12 16.28
CA PRO A 63 2.89 5.25 17.61
C PRO A 63 2.43 4.15 18.59
N LEU A 64 1.15 3.79 18.55
CA LEU A 64 0.59 2.74 19.41
C LEU A 64 1.12 1.37 19.00
N ASN A 65 1.09 1.06 17.71
CA ASN A 65 1.62 -0.19 17.16
C ASN A 65 3.09 -0.36 17.51
N LYS A 66 3.88 0.72 17.39
CA LYS A 66 5.29 0.72 17.81
C LYS A 66 5.44 0.42 19.29
N LYS A 67 4.65 1.06 20.16
CA LYS A 67 4.72 0.80 21.61
C LYS A 67 4.42 -0.66 21.95
N ILE A 68 3.42 -1.25 21.30
CA ILE A 68 3.07 -2.67 21.48
C ILE A 68 4.25 -3.54 21.03
N CYS A 69 4.81 -3.29 19.84
CA CYS A 69 5.98 -4.04 19.37
C CYS A 69 7.16 -3.93 20.34
N ASP A 70 7.48 -2.72 20.81
CA ASP A 70 8.58 -2.49 21.75
C ASP A 70 8.36 -3.19 23.10
N GLU A 71 7.11 -3.27 23.58
CA GLU A 71 6.76 -3.94 24.84
C GLU A 71 6.82 -5.46 24.75
N PHE A 72 6.47 -6.03 23.60
CA PHE A 72 6.36 -7.48 23.40
C PHE A 72 7.49 -8.11 22.57
N ILE A 73 8.48 -7.33 22.14
CA ILE A 73 9.62 -7.83 21.35
C ILE A 73 10.37 -8.99 22.03
N GLY A 74 10.34 -9.04 23.36
CA GLY A 74 10.90 -10.13 24.18
C GLY A 74 10.22 -11.48 23.97
N CYS A 75 8.89 -11.49 23.76
CA CYS A 75 8.11 -12.72 23.61
C CYS A 75 8.37 -13.42 22.27
N ASP A 76 8.62 -12.65 21.21
CA ASP A 76 8.97 -13.19 19.88
C ASP A 76 10.37 -13.82 19.89
N CYS A 77 11.32 -13.26 20.65
CA CYS A 77 12.65 -13.86 20.74
C CYS A 77 12.71 -15.06 21.70
N GLU A 78 11.99 -15.06 22.82
CA GLU A 78 11.91 -16.24 23.71
C GLU A 78 11.32 -17.47 23.00
N THR A 79 10.32 -17.29 22.14
CA THR A 79 9.75 -18.39 21.35
C THR A 79 10.70 -18.91 20.27
N GLU A 80 11.54 -18.07 19.67
CA GLU A 80 12.59 -18.53 18.74
C GLU A 80 13.71 -19.32 19.43
N TYR A 81 14.10 -18.94 20.65
CA TYR A 81 15.11 -19.66 21.42
C TYR A 81 14.58 -20.99 21.97
N GLU A 82 13.34 -21.04 22.47
CA GLU A 82 12.73 -22.30 22.91
C GLU A 82 12.57 -23.33 21.79
N ASN A 83 12.27 -22.90 20.56
CA ASN A 83 12.16 -23.82 19.41
C ASN A 83 13.52 -24.38 18.96
N LYS A 84 14.61 -23.60 19.09
CA LYS A 84 15.98 -24.08 18.83
C LYS A 84 16.47 -25.06 19.90
N ASP A 85 16.16 -24.82 21.18
CA ASP A 85 16.56 -25.72 22.28
C ASP A 85 15.73 -27.02 22.35
N ARG A 86 14.50 -27.02 21.80
CA ARG A 86 13.68 -28.24 21.70
C ARG A 86 13.98 -29.12 20.48
N GLY A 87 14.94 -28.75 19.63
CA GLY A 87 15.38 -29.59 18.51
C GLY A 87 14.29 -29.96 17.50
N VAL A 88 13.26 -29.12 17.37
CA VAL A 88 12.23 -29.30 16.33
C VAL A 88 12.67 -28.50 15.11
N ILE A 89 13.22 -29.23 14.13
CA ILE A 89 13.47 -28.75 12.77
C ILE A 89 12.16 -28.79 11.99
#